data_AF-A0A846BYZ2-F1
#
_entry.id   AF-A0A846BYZ2-F1
#
_cell.length_a   1.000
_cell.length_b   1.000
_cell.length_c   1.000
_cell.angle_alpha   90.00
_cell.angle_beta   90.00
_cell.angle_gamma   90.00
#
_symmetry.space_group_name_H-M   'P 1'
#
loop_
_entity.id
_entity.type
_entity.pdbx_description
1 polymer ?
#
loop_
_entity_poly.entity_id
_entity_poly.type
_entity_poly.pdbx_seq_one_letter_code
_entity_poly.pdbx_strand_id
1 'polypeptide(L)'
;MSTTYRASKTGLSIVEEAQKAKGWKAQSQKWCEQAYVSLSTLRRFRQRNSIRENYFIAICKAVGIDNWQEIVDPNPLPLSNASLLFFAYDDETWVGRKELVHDLTQKLQNRCRLLLITG
;
A
#
# COMPACT_ATOMS: atom_id res chain seq x y z
N MET A 1 7.92 -15.74 -1.16
CA MET A 1 7.16 -14.54 -1.58
C MET A 1 6.56 -13.93 -0.32
N SER A 2 6.92 -12.70 0.08
CA SER A 2 6.33 -12.04 1.26
C SER A 2 5.18 -11.16 0.80
N THR A 3 3.95 -11.56 1.07
CA THR A 3 2.74 -10.77 0.86
C THR A 3 2.74 -9.57 1.81
N THR A 4 2.43 -8.39 1.27
CA THR A 4 2.33 -7.15 2.04
C THR A 4 0.99 -6.48 1.78
N TYR A 5 0.34 -6.00 2.84
CA TYR A 5 -0.95 -5.33 2.80
C TYR A 5 -0.85 -3.90 3.32
N ARG A 6 -1.75 -3.06 2.81
CA ARG A 6 -1.97 -1.68 3.25
C ARG A 6 -3.41 -1.55 3.73
N ALA A 7 -3.64 -0.73 4.75
CA ALA A 7 -5.00 -0.40 5.20
C ALA A 7 -5.67 0.63 4.29
N SER A 8 -6.95 0.42 3.98
CA SER A 8 -7.81 1.41 3.34
C SER A 8 -8.05 2.62 4.29
N LYS A 9 -8.51 3.75 3.76
CA LYS A 9 -8.86 4.91 4.62
C LYS A 9 -9.97 4.56 5.60
N THR A 10 -11.00 3.87 5.10
CA THR A 10 -12.16 3.41 5.88
C THR A 10 -11.74 2.36 6.89
N GLY A 11 -10.95 1.36 6.47
CA GLY A 11 -10.41 0.31 7.32
C GLY A 11 -9.56 0.85 8.47
N LEU A 12 -8.70 1.84 8.18
CA LEU A 12 -7.91 2.47 9.24
C LEU A 12 -8.81 3.17 10.28
N SER A 13 -9.90 3.81 9.85
CA SER A 13 -10.86 4.44 10.76
C SER A 13 -11.53 3.42 11.69
N ILE A 14 -11.93 2.26 11.15
CA ILE A 14 -12.52 1.16 11.93
C ILE A 14 -11.53 0.67 13.00
N VAL A 15 -10.26 0.51 12.60
CA VAL A 15 -9.19 0.11 13.52
C VAL A 15 -8.97 1.16 14.61
N GLU A 16 -8.97 2.44 14.26
CA GLU A 16 -8.81 3.53 15.23
C GLU A 16 -10.01 3.63 16.20
N GLU A 17 -11.22 3.31 15.75
CA GLU A 17 -12.40 3.24 16.61
C GLU A 17 -12.32 2.08 17.60
N ALA A 18 -11.99 0.87 17.13
CA ALA A 18 -11.76 -0.29 17.99
C ALA A 18 -10.62 -0.05 19.01
N GLN A 19 -9.59 0.65 18.56
CA GLN A 19 -8.45 1.05 19.38
C GLN A 19 -8.85 2.03 20.50
N LYS A 20 -9.74 3.00 20.19
CA LYS A 20 -10.31 3.91 21.18
C LYS A 20 -11.25 3.20 22.15
N ALA A 21 -12.04 2.24 21.68
CA ALA A 21 -12.93 1.43 22.54
C ALA A 21 -12.14 0.65 23.60
N LYS A 22 -10.90 0.22 23.30
CA LYS A 22 -9.97 -0.39 24.26
C LYS A 22 -9.26 0.63 25.19
N GLY A 23 -9.49 1.93 25.02
CA GLY A 23 -8.85 2.98 25.81
C GLY A 23 -7.35 3.13 25.54
N TRP A 24 -6.86 2.62 24.41
CA TRP A 24 -5.44 2.70 24.09
C TRP A 24 -5.11 4.08 23.50
N LYS A 25 -3.83 4.42 23.47
CA LYS A 25 -3.33 5.55 22.66
C LYS A 25 -2.91 5.07 21.28
N ALA A 26 -2.96 5.96 20.31
CA ALA A 26 -2.77 5.65 18.90
C ALA A 26 -1.33 5.17 18.55
N GLN A 27 -0.37 5.31 19.46
CA GLN A 27 0.97 4.71 19.40
C GLN A 27 1.35 4.09 20.76
N SER A 28 0.38 3.45 21.42
CA SER A 28 0.62 2.89 22.75
C SER A 28 1.54 1.66 22.70
N GLN A 29 2.42 1.58 23.70
CA GLN A 29 3.24 0.40 23.97
C GLN A 29 2.37 -0.86 24.11
N LYS A 30 1.22 -0.76 24.79
CA LYS A 30 0.26 -1.85 24.98
C LYS A 30 -0.22 -2.46 23.66
N TRP A 31 -0.47 -1.63 22.64
CA TRP A 31 -0.88 -2.14 21.32
C TRP A 31 0.27 -2.88 20.62
N CYS A 32 1.49 -2.37 20.72
CA CYS A 32 2.69 -3.04 20.20
C CYS A 32 2.92 -4.40 20.88
N GLU A 33 2.81 -4.45 22.21
CA GLU A 33 2.96 -5.66 23.02
C GLU A 33 1.92 -6.71 22.64
N GLN A 34 0.64 -6.32 22.55
CA GLN A 34 -0.44 -7.24 22.21
C GLN A 34 -0.33 -7.81 20.78
N ALA A 35 0.13 -6.98 19.84
CA ALA A 35 0.32 -7.39 18.44
C ALA A 35 1.69 -8.05 18.19
N TYR A 36 2.58 -8.10 19.18
CA TYR A 36 3.98 -8.54 19.02
C TYR A 36 4.71 -7.81 17.87
N VAL A 37 4.48 -6.51 17.74
CA VAL A 37 5.10 -5.66 16.69
C VAL A 37 5.89 -4.51 17.28
N SER A 38 6.88 -4.04 16.53
CA SER A 38 7.60 -2.81 16.88
C SER A 38 6.71 -1.57 16.67
N LEU A 39 7.01 -0.50 17.42
CA LEU A 39 6.35 0.80 17.25
C LEU A 39 6.54 1.35 15.83
N SER A 40 7.68 1.08 15.19
CA SER A 40 7.94 1.44 13.80
C SER A 40 6.98 0.75 12.82
N THR A 41 6.64 -0.52 13.06
CA THR A 41 5.67 -1.27 12.24
C THR A 41 4.25 -0.74 12.44
N LEU A 42 3.87 -0.47 13.70
CA LEU A 42 2.58 0.15 14.02
C LEU A 42 2.43 1.54 13.39
N ARG A 43 3.50 2.36 13.42
CA ARG A 43 3.52 3.67 12.77
C ARG A 43 3.34 3.55 11.25
N ARG A 44 4.01 2.59 10.61
CA ARG A 44 3.84 2.32 9.17
C ARG A 44 2.39 1.93 8.83
N PHE A 45 1.79 1.03 9.62
CA PHE A 45 0.39 0.65 9.46
C PHE A 45 -0.55 1.87 9.50
N ARG A 46 -0.39 2.74 10.49
CA ARG A 46 -1.21 3.95 10.65
C ARG A 46 -0.98 5.00 9.56
N GLN A 47 0.23 5.07 9.02
CA GLN A 47 0.54 5.90 7.87
C GLN A 47 0.02 5.31 6.54
N ARG A 48 -0.68 4.17 6.59
CA ARG A 48 -1.13 3.42 5.40
C ARG A 48 0.05 3.04 4.50
N ASN A 49 1.21 2.72 5.09
CA ASN A 49 2.30 2.10 4.37
C ASN A 49 2.09 0.58 4.33
N SER A 50 2.55 -0.06 3.25
CA SER A 50 2.49 -1.51 3.15
C SER A 50 3.34 -2.18 4.23
N ILE A 51 2.76 -3.14 4.94
CA ILE A 51 3.43 -3.97 5.94
C ILE A 51 3.22 -5.44 5.61
N ARG A 52 4.05 -6.32 6.16
CA ARG A 52 3.91 -7.77 5.93
C ARG A 52 2.57 -8.28 6.47
N GLU A 53 2.01 -9.26 5.78
CA GLU A 53 0.72 -9.87 6.10
C GLU A 53 0.61 -10.30 7.57
N ASN A 54 1.60 -11.03 8.07
CA ASN A 54 1.62 -11.50 9.46
C ASN A 54 1.45 -10.35 10.48
N TYR A 55 2.16 -9.24 10.27
CA TYR A 55 2.05 -8.07 11.14
C TYR A 55 0.73 -7.34 10.95
N PHE A 56 0.19 -7.29 9.74
CA PHE A 56 -1.12 -6.68 9.47
C PHE A 56 -2.23 -7.41 10.23
N ILE A 57 -2.27 -8.74 10.10
CA ILE A 57 -3.24 -9.59 10.79
C ILE A 57 -3.10 -9.44 12.30
N ALA A 58 -1.86 -9.46 12.82
CA ALA A 58 -1.61 -9.33 14.26
C ALA A 58 -2.08 -7.98 14.82
N ILE A 59 -1.84 -6.88 14.09
CA ILE A 59 -2.30 -5.54 14.48
C ILE A 59 -3.84 -5.48 14.53
N CYS A 60 -4.53 -6.00 13.52
CA CYS A 60 -6.01 -6.05 13.49
C CYS A 60 -6.59 -6.94 14.61
N LYS A 61 -6.01 -8.12 14.83
CA LYS A 61 -6.44 -9.02 15.90
C LYS A 61 -6.23 -8.44 17.30
N ALA A 62 -5.13 -7.71 17.52
CA ALA A 62 -4.86 -7.08 18.81
C ALA A 62 -5.97 -6.09 19.23
N VAL A 63 -6.61 -5.43 18.27
CA VAL A 63 -7.75 -4.53 18.50
C VAL A 63 -9.10 -5.25 18.55
N GLY A 64 -9.15 -6.56 18.25
CA GLY A 64 -10.37 -7.37 18.25
C GLY A 64 -11.07 -7.43 16.88
N ILE A 65 -10.34 -7.15 15.79
CA ILE A 65 -10.87 -7.26 14.42
C ILE A 65 -10.30 -8.54 13.80
N ASP A 66 -11.14 -9.57 13.68
CA ASP A 66 -10.77 -10.84 13.05
C ASP A 66 -10.87 -10.77 11.51
N ASN A 67 -11.81 -9.97 11.00
CA ASN A 67 -12.02 -9.78 9.56
C ASN A 67 -11.10 -8.68 9.01
N TRP A 68 -9.79 -8.96 9.02
CA TRP A 68 -8.77 -8.02 8.57
C TRP A 68 -8.85 -7.72 7.07
N GLN A 69 -9.46 -8.58 6.26
CA GLN A 69 -9.60 -8.44 4.81
C GLN A 69 -10.41 -7.19 4.43
N GLU A 70 -11.41 -6.81 5.23
CA GLU A 70 -12.20 -5.58 5.03
C GLU A 70 -11.39 -4.31 5.32
N ILE A 71 -10.33 -4.44 6.11
CA ILE A 71 -9.42 -3.36 6.45
C ILE A 71 -8.41 -3.13 5.32
N VAL A 72 -8.11 -4.17 4.54
CA VAL A 72 -7.17 -4.10 3.42
C VAL A 72 -7.69 -3.13 2.37
N ASP A 73 -6.78 -2.34 1.81
CA ASP A 73 -7.07 -1.52 0.65
C ASP A 73 -7.29 -2.41 -0.59
N PRO A 74 -8.52 -2.49 -1.13
CA PRO A 74 -8.81 -3.31 -2.30
C PRO A 74 -8.13 -2.74 -3.54
N ASN A 75 -7.78 -1.45 -3.50
CA ASN A 75 -6.88 -0.87 -4.47
C ASN A 75 -5.47 -1.12 -3.94
N PRO A 76 -4.71 -2.09 -4.48
CA PRO A 76 -3.27 -2.06 -4.28
C PRO A 76 -2.85 -0.63 -4.59
N LEU A 77 -1.90 -0.07 -3.81
CA LEU A 77 -1.12 1.06 -4.33
C LEU A 77 -0.95 0.75 -5.81
N PRO A 78 -1.41 1.59 -6.77
CA PRO A 78 -1.04 1.36 -8.16
C PRO A 78 0.45 1.15 -8.03
N LEU A 79 0.94 -0.10 -8.24
CA LEU A 79 2.34 -0.50 -8.01
C LEU A 79 3.04 0.76 -8.35
N SER A 80 3.60 1.55 -7.40
CA SER A 80 4.03 2.92 -7.73
C SER A 80 4.81 2.65 -8.94
N ASN A 81 4.27 3.04 -10.11
CA ASN A 81 4.67 2.29 -11.27
C ASN A 81 6.17 2.53 -11.14
N ALA A 82 6.96 1.49 -11.21
CA ALA A 82 7.97 1.68 -12.18
C ALA A 82 7.16 2.03 -13.47
N SER A 83 6.58 3.24 -13.62
CA SER A 83 7.28 4.35 -14.14
C SER A 83 8.75 3.94 -14.05
N LEU A 84 9.21 3.06 -14.95
CA LEU A 84 9.24 3.41 -16.36
C LEU A 84 8.85 4.89 -16.54
N LEU A 85 9.43 5.77 -15.71
CA LEU A 85 9.73 7.11 -16.06
C LEU A 85 10.62 6.73 -17.22
N PHE A 86 10.00 6.71 -18.39
CA PHE A 86 10.67 6.75 -19.65
C PHE A 86 11.31 8.15 -19.63
N PHE A 87 12.24 8.37 -18.70
CA PHE A 87 13.03 9.59 -18.55
C PHE A 87 13.98 9.73 -19.74
N ALA A 88 14.00 8.74 -20.64
CA ALA A 88 14.53 8.86 -21.98
C ALA A 88 13.67 9.75 -22.92
N TYR A 89 12.43 10.10 -22.54
CA TYR A 89 11.60 11.06 -23.26
C TYR A 89 11.50 12.33 -22.42
N ASP A 90 12.37 13.30 -22.70
CA ASP A 90 12.06 14.68 -22.34
C ASP A 90 11.18 15.29 -23.46
N ASP A 91 10.32 16.23 -23.07
CA ASP A 91 9.42 16.92 -24.00
C ASP A 91 10.15 17.98 -24.86
N GLU A 92 11.43 18.25 -24.58
CA GLU A 92 12.25 19.27 -25.25
C GLU A 92 13.02 18.72 -26.46
N THR A 93 13.34 17.42 -26.46
CA THR A 93 14.11 16.70 -27.49
C THR A 93 13.21 15.90 -28.42
N TRP A 94 11.98 15.56 -28.01
CA TRP A 94 11.01 14.76 -28.78
C TRP A 94 9.69 15.52 -29.08
N VAL A 95 9.82 16.70 -29.68
CA VAL A 95 8.67 17.53 -30.07
C VAL A 95 7.88 16.88 -31.22
N GLY A 96 6.54 16.80 -31.08
CA GLY A 96 5.62 16.41 -32.16
C GLY A 96 5.16 14.95 -32.22
N ARG A 97 5.58 14.09 -31.28
CA ARG A 97 5.15 12.67 -31.21
C ARG A 97 4.22 12.35 -30.05
N LYS A 98 3.62 13.36 -29.42
CA LYS A 98 2.81 13.24 -28.21
C LYS A 98 1.61 12.30 -28.39
N GLU A 99 0.94 12.39 -29.54
CA GLU A 99 -0.19 11.52 -29.88
C GLU A 99 0.23 10.05 -30.05
N LEU A 100 1.34 9.80 -30.74
CA LEU A 100 1.85 8.43 -30.96
C LEU A 100 2.31 7.78 -29.64
N VAL A 101 2.98 8.54 -28.77
CA VAL A 101 3.37 8.09 -27.43
C VAL A 101 2.14 7.78 -26.58
N HIS A 102 1.10 8.64 -26.64
CA HIS A 102 -0.15 8.42 -25.95
C HIS A 102 -0.84 7.12 -26.41
N ASP A 103 -0.95 6.91 -27.73
CA ASP A 103 -1.57 5.73 -28.34
C ASP A 103 -0.84 4.43 -27.98
N LEU A 104 0.50 4.44 -28.03
CA LEU A 104 1.30 3.28 -27.65
C LEU A 104 1.16 2.96 -26.15
N THR A 105 1.15 4.00 -25.31
CA THR A 105 0.97 3.84 -23.86
C THR A 105 -0.39 3.22 -23.55
N GLN A 106 -1.45 3.69 -24.20
CA GLN A 106 -2.80 3.15 -24.05
C GLN A 106 -2.90 1.68 -24.51
N LYS A 107 -2.26 1.33 -25.63
CA LYS A 107 -2.24 -0.07 -26.13
C LYS A 107 -1.48 -1.00 -25.20
N LEU A 108 -0.35 -0.55 -24.65
CA LEU A 108 0.45 -1.33 -23.70
C LEU A 108 -0.32 -1.60 -22.40
N GLN A 109 -1.01 -0.59 -21.85
CA GLN A 109 -1.76 -0.73 -20.60
C GLN A 109 -2.94 -1.68 -20.69
N ASN A 110 -3.60 -1.78 -21.86
CA ASN A 110 -4.84 -2.55 -22.00
C ASN A 110 -4.65 -4.02 -22.41
N ARG A 111 -3.53 -4.39 -23.04
CA ARG A 111 -3.36 -5.75 -23.62
C ARG A 111 -2.02 -6.43 -23.37
N CYS A 112 -1.03 -5.76 -22.78
CA CYS A 112 0.32 -6.32 -22.63
C CYS A 112 0.72 -6.49 -21.17
N ARG A 113 1.16 -7.69 -20.79
CA ARG A 113 1.88 -7.90 -19.53
C ARG A 113 3.35 -7.57 -19.76
N LEU A 114 3.83 -6.49 -19.17
CA LEU A 114 5.22 -6.07 -19.26
C LEU A 114 6.05 -6.84 -18.23
N LEU A 115 7.12 -7.48 -18.69
CA LEU A 115 8.12 -8.13 -17.85
C LEU A 115 9.41 -7.32 -17.96
N LEU A 116 9.82 -6.72 -16.85
CA LEU A 116 11.02 -5.89 -16.76
C LEU A 116 12.12 -6.68 -16.07
N ILE A 117 13.23 -6.92 -16.79
CA ILE A 117 14.42 -7.56 -16.23
C ILE A 117 15.43 -6.45 -15.92
N THR A 118 15.73 -6.27 -14.65
CA THR A 118 16.77 -5.35 -14.17
C THR A 118 17.96 -6.17 -13.70
N GLY A 119 19.16 -5.84 -14.20
CA GLY A 119 20.44 -6.43 -13.77
C GLY A 119 21.05 -5.68 -12.58
#